data_AF-A0A803PED9-F1
#
_entry.id   AF-A0A803PED9-F1
#
_cell.length_a   1.000
_cell.length_b   1.000
_cell.length_c   1.000
_cell.angle_alpha   90.00
_cell.angle_beta   90.00
_cell.angle_gamma   90.00
#
_symmetry.space_group_name_H-M   'P 1'
#
loop_
_entity.id
_entity.type
_entity.pdbx_description
1 polymer ?
#
loop_
_entity_poly.entity_id
_entity_poly.type
_entity_poly.pdbx_seq_one_letter_code
_entity_poly.pdbx_strand_id
1 'polypeptide(L)'
;MAQYGPTVMVPIDVKKKPREQKVPLHNRWHPDIPPVAEAAVGDVFRVEMVDFSGGGITKEYSANDIKFADPFIVHYLSGPIRIVDKDGIPAKPGDLLVVEICNLGPLPGDEWGFTATFDRENGGGFLTDHFPAATKAIWYFEGIYAYSPHIPGVRFPGLTHPGIVGTAPSMELLNIWNERERQLVENGVESLKLCEVVHQRPMASLPTPKGCVLGKIQEGTPEWEKIAREAARTIPGRENGGNCDIKNLSRGSKIYLPVFVEGANLSTGDMHFSQGDGEVSFCGAIEMSGFLDLKY
;
A
#
# COMPACT_ATOMS: atom_id res chain seq x y z
N MET A 1 27.52 1.00 -21.97
CA MET A 1 28.04 0.23 -20.81
C MET A 1 26.90 -0.65 -20.33
N ALA A 2 27.15 -1.92 -20.00
CA ALA A 2 26.12 -2.75 -19.37
C ALA A 2 25.67 -2.06 -18.07
N GLN A 3 24.38 -1.82 -17.92
CA GLN A 3 23.83 -1.24 -16.70
C GLN A 3 23.87 -2.33 -15.62
N TYR A 4 24.69 -2.13 -14.59
CA TYR A 4 24.74 -3.02 -13.43
C TYR A 4 23.73 -2.50 -12.39
N GLY A 5 22.81 -3.36 -11.95
CA GLY A 5 21.78 -3.03 -10.95
C GLY A 5 20.37 -2.86 -11.54
N PRO A 6 19.36 -2.67 -10.67
CA PRO A 6 17.96 -2.56 -11.08
C PRO A 6 17.70 -1.29 -11.89
N THR A 7 16.86 -1.38 -12.92
CA THR A 7 16.30 -0.20 -13.60
C THR A 7 15.17 0.39 -12.76
N VAL A 8 15.25 1.68 -12.41
CA VAL A 8 14.19 2.37 -11.66
C VAL A 8 13.01 2.66 -12.58
N MET A 9 11.88 1.99 -12.37
CA MET A 9 10.67 2.13 -13.20
C MET A 9 9.73 3.20 -12.67
N VAL A 10 9.57 3.29 -11.35
CA VAL A 10 8.74 4.30 -10.68
C VAL A 10 9.63 5.03 -9.67
N PRO A 11 10.29 6.14 -10.05
CA PRO A 11 11.08 6.95 -9.12
C PRO A 11 10.16 7.83 -8.25
N ILE A 12 10.54 8.04 -6.99
CA ILE A 12 9.82 8.89 -6.04
C ILE A 12 10.69 10.07 -5.60
N ASP A 13 10.09 11.26 -5.64
CA ASP A 13 10.64 12.44 -5.00
C ASP A 13 9.84 12.73 -3.73
N VAL A 14 10.40 12.40 -2.57
CA VAL A 14 9.73 12.58 -1.25
C VAL A 14 9.43 14.05 -0.91
N LYS A 15 9.96 15.01 -1.68
CA LYS A 15 9.64 16.44 -1.53
C LYS A 15 8.40 16.86 -2.30
N LYS A 16 7.86 15.98 -3.15
CA LYS A 16 6.68 16.25 -3.99
C LYS A 16 5.47 15.52 -3.46
N LYS A 17 4.31 16.12 -3.63
CA LYS A 17 3.05 15.43 -3.31
C LYS A 17 2.83 14.25 -4.25
N PRO A 18 2.05 13.24 -3.86
CA PRO A 18 1.73 12.08 -4.71
C PRO A 18 1.22 12.46 -6.12
N ARG A 19 0.40 13.51 -6.23
CA ARG A 19 -0.13 14.01 -7.51
C ARG A 19 0.89 14.77 -8.37
N GLU A 20 2.05 15.11 -7.81
CA GLU A 20 3.12 15.87 -8.46
C GLU A 20 4.31 14.97 -8.85
N GLN A 21 4.23 13.67 -8.55
CA GLN A 21 5.25 12.69 -8.92
C GLN A 21 5.39 12.61 -10.44
N LYS A 22 6.63 12.39 -10.91
CA LYS A 22 6.93 12.31 -12.35
C LYS A 22 6.18 11.17 -13.02
N VAL A 23 6.12 10.03 -12.33
CA VAL A 23 5.33 8.87 -12.72
C VAL A 23 4.07 8.89 -11.85
N PRO A 24 2.86 8.91 -12.43
CA PRO A 24 1.64 9.03 -11.65
C PRO A 24 1.40 7.78 -10.80
N LEU A 25 0.97 8.00 -9.56
CA LEU A 25 0.57 6.95 -8.61
C LEU A 25 -0.94 6.67 -8.72
N HIS A 26 -1.42 5.58 -8.12
CA HIS A 26 -2.85 5.32 -7.97
C HIS A 26 -3.18 4.87 -6.54
N ASN A 27 -4.43 5.02 -6.10
CA ASN A 27 -4.84 4.60 -4.74
C ASN A 27 -6.15 3.81 -4.71
N ARG A 28 -6.51 3.22 -5.83
CA ARG A 28 -7.66 2.32 -5.99
C ARG A 28 -7.28 1.12 -6.83
N TRP A 29 -8.02 0.03 -6.66
CA TRP A 29 -7.97 -1.13 -7.54
C TRP A 29 -9.06 -1.04 -8.59
N HIS A 30 -8.67 -1.10 -9.85
CA HIS A 30 -9.59 -1.15 -11.00
C HIS A 30 -8.86 -1.74 -12.22
N PRO A 31 -9.50 -2.59 -13.05
CA PRO A 31 -8.88 -3.18 -14.24
C PRO A 31 -8.39 -2.15 -15.25
N ASP A 32 -9.13 -1.05 -15.40
CA ASP A 32 -8.90 -0.05 -16.45
C ASP A 32 -7.83 1.00 -16.09
N ILE A 33 -7.17 0.92 -14.92
CA ILE A 33 -6.06 1.84 -14.60
C ILE A 33 -4.87 1.51 -15.53
N PRO A 34 -4.42 2.43 -16.40
CA PRO A 34 -3.38 2.13 -17.37
C PRO A 34 -2.02 1.93 -16.71
N PRO A 35 -1.18 1.00 -17.20
CA PRO A 35 0.16 0.79 -16.67
C PRO A 35 1.05 2.01 -16.90
N VAL A 36 1.97 2.25 -15.98
CA VAL A 36 2.94 3.35 -16.01
C VAL A 36 4.31 2.94 -16.51
N ALA A 37 4.63 1.64 -16.41
CA ALA A 37 5.87 1.03 -16.87
C ALA A 37 5.59 -0.41 -17.37
N GLU A 38 6.60 -1.03 -17.97
CA GLU A 38 6.57 -2.41 -18.44
C GLU A 38 7.84 -3.14 -17.99
N ALA A 39 7.69 -4.39 -17.54
CA ALA A 39 8.78 -5.28 -17.16
C ALA A 39 8.66 -6.61 -17.90
N ALA A 40 9.78 -7.10 -18.43
CA ALA A 40 9.87 -8.36 -19.15
C ALA A 40 10.50 -9.47 -18.29
N VAL A 41 10.23 -10.73 -18.64
CA VAL A 41 10.86 -11.89 -17.98
C VAL A 41 12.39 -11.79 -18.05
N GLY A 42 13.04 -11.85 -16.89
CA GLY A 42 14.47 -11.71 -16.69
C GLY A 42 14.88 -10.34 -16.15
N ASP A 43 13.99 -9.34 -16.17
CA ASP A 43 14.30 -7.99 -15.72
C ASP A 43 14.51 -7.93 -14.21
N VAL A 44 15.51 -7.14 -13.80
CA VAL A 44 15.68 -6.69 -12.42
C VAL A 44 15.37 -5.20 -12.39
N PHE A 45 14.35 -4.82 -11.63
CA PHE A 45 13.83 -3.46 -11.63
C PHE A 45 13.51 -2.97 -10.22
N ARG A 46 13.52 -1.65 -10.05
CA ARG A 46 13.22 -0.95 -8.80
C ARG A 46 11.90 -0.22 -8.93
N VAL A 47 11.07 -0.37 -7.91
CA VAL A 47 9.87 0.42 -7.67
C VAL A 47 10.09 1.20 -6.38
N GLU A 48 10.15 2.53 -6.48
CA GLU A 48 10.16 3.40 -5.30
C GLU A 48 8.73 3.73 -4.91
N MET A 49 8.48 3.91 -3.62
CA MET A 49 7.16 4.20 -3.06
C MET A 49 7.26 5.26 -1.97
N VAL A 50 6.28 6.15 -1.96
CA VAL A 50 6.03 7.04 -0.82
C VAL A 50 5.33 6.22 0.28
N ASP A 51 5.46 6.65 1.53
CA ASP A 51 4.65 6.10 2.62
C ASP A 51 3.15 6.14 2.29
N PHE A 52 2.33 5.31 2.94
CA PHE A 52 0.92 5.16 2.57
C PHE A 52 0.12 6.47 2.57
N SER A 53 0.51 7.43 3.41
CA SER A 53 -0.16 8.73 3.56
C SER A 53 0.27 9.75 2.50
N GLY A 54 1.34 9.47 1.76
CA GLY A 54 1.86 10.37 0.74
C GLY A 54 2.55 11.61 1.32
N GLY A 55 3.23 11.48 2.47
CA GLY A 55 3.81 12.59 3.23
C GLY A 55 2.81 13.36 4.09
N GLY A 56 1.61 12.80 4.35
CA GLY A 56 0.63 13.38 5.27
C GLY A 56 1.05 13.27 6.73
N ILE A 57 1.84 12.24 7.08
CA ILE A 57 2.42 12.05 8.41
C ILE A 57 3.87 12.56 8.44
N THR A 58 4.19 13.30 9.49
CA THR A 58 5.44 14.07 9.59
C THR A 58 6.32 13.60 10.76
N LYS A 59 7.58 14.05 10.75
CA LYS A 59 8.55 13.88 11.86
C LYS A 59 8.25 14.75 13.09
N GLU A 60 7.14 15.48 13.11
CA GLU A 60 6.77 16.29 14.27
C GLU A 60 6.37 15.41 15.45
N TYR A 61 6.83 15.78 16.65
CA TYR A 61 6.60 15.04 17.90
C TYR A 61 5.20 15.36 18.45
N SER A 62 4.20 15.11 17.61
CA SER A 62 2.77 15.31 17.86
C SER A 62 1.98 14.25 17.09
N ALA A 63 0.89 13.76 17.65
CA ALA A 63 -0.01 12.81 16.99
C ALA A 63 -1.15 13.51 16.22
N ASN A 64 -1.09 14.83 16.02
CA ASN A 64 -2.15 15.56 15.33
C ASN A 64 -2.31 15.15 13.86
N ASP A 65 -1.21 14.87 13.17
CA ASP A 65 -1.26 14.40 11.78
C ASP A 65 -1.92 13.02 11.67
N ILE A 66 -1.71 12.13 12.65
CA ILE A 66 -2.46 10.86 12.78
C ILE A 66 -3.94 11.12 13.07
N LYS A 67 -4.23 11.98 14.06
CA LYS A 67 -5.61 12.27 14.48
C LYS A 67 -6.48 12.78 13.34
N PHE A 68 -5.91 13.65 12.50
CA PHE A 68 -6.61 14.30 11.40
C PHE A 68 -6.24 13.75 10.02
N ALA A 69 -5.61 12.56 9.96
CA ALA A 69 -5.30 11.90 8.71
C ALA A 69 -6.56 11.73 7.86
N ASP A 70 -6.45 11.96 6.54
CA ASP A 70 -7.55 11.73 5.62
C ASP A 70 -7.59 10.23 5.24
N PRO A 71 -8.57 9.44 5.69
CA PRO A 71 -8.61 8.01 5.40
C PRO A 71 -8.98 7.72 3.94
N PHE A 72 -9.34 8.72 3.12
CA PHE A 72 -9.79 8.52 1.75
C PHE A 72 -8.66 8.51 0.72
N ILE A 73 -7.47 9.03 1.08
CA ILE A 73 -6.32 9.12 0.16
C ILE A 73 -5.44 7.88 0.19
N VAL A 74 -5.54 7.05 1.23
CA VAL A 74 -4.71 5.85 1.38
C VAL A 74 -5.19 4.73 0.45
N HIS A 75 -4.30 3.92 -0.12
CA HIS A 75 -2.83 3.95 -0.05
C HIS A 75 -2.28 4.45 -1.38
N TYR A 76 -1.26 5.32 -1.40
CA TYR A 76 -0.60 5.68 -2.66
C TYR A 76 0.30 4.54 -3.16
N LEU A 77 -0.10 3.89 -4.23
CA LEU A 77 0.59 2.75 -4.83
C LEU A 77 1.43 3.19 -6.04
N SER A 78 2.61 2.60 -6.14
CA SER A 78 3.50 2.68 -7.28
C SER A 78 3.20 1.57 -8.27
N GLY A 79 2.88 1.95 -9.50
CA GLY A 79 2.36 1.06 -10.54
C GLY A 79 1.15 1.68 -11.25
N PRO A 80 0.41 0.91 -12.07
CA PRO A 80 0.65 -0.50 -12.36
C PRO A 80 1.83 -0.73 -13.32
N ILE A 81 2.53 -1.85 -13.17
CA ILE A 81 3.60 -2.30 -14.05
C ILE A 81 3.05 -3.42 -14.91
N ARG A 82 3.06 -3.22 -16.24
CA ARG A 82 2.67 -4.23 -17.20
C ARG A 82 3.75 -5.30 -17.28
N ILE A 83 3.34 -6.55 -17.25
CA ILE A 83 4.22 -7.72 -17.24
C ILE A 83 4.13 -8.43 -18.60
N VAL A 84 5.28 -8.63 -19.24
CA VAL A 84 5.39 -9.29 -20.55
C VAL A 84 6.45 -10.40 -20.54
N ASP A 85 6.32 -11.38 -21.43
CA ASP A 85 7.37 -12.37 -21.66
C ASP A 85 8.55 -11.81 -22.48
N LYS A 86 9.49 -12.69 -22.86
CA LYS A 86 10.69 -12.32 -23.62
C LYS A 86 10.38 -11.82 -25.04
N ASP A 87 9.21 -12.18 -25.57
CA ASP A 87 8.75 -11.79 -26.90
C ASP A 87 7.81 -10.57 -26.84
N GLY A 88 7.63 -9.99 -25.64
CA GLY A 88 6.74 -8.84 -25.40
C GLY A 88 5.27 -9.22 -25.31
N ILE A 89 4.94 -10.51 -25.19
CA ILE A 89 3.56 -10.98 -25.04
C ILE A 89 3.15 -10.76 -23.58
N PRO A 90 2.07 -10.00 -23.32
CA PRO A 90 1.62 -9.76 -21.95
C PRO A 90 1.13 -11.02 -21.25
N ALA A 91 1.34 -11.07 -19.94
CA ALA A 91 0.74 -12.07 -19.06
C ALA A 91 -0.79 -12.12 -19.26
N LYS A 92 -1.41 -13.29 -19.14
CA LYS A 92 -2.84 -13.48 -19.44
C LYS A 92 -3.62 -13.86 -18.19
N PRO A 93 -4.94 -13.54 -18.13
CA PRO A 93 -5.79 -14.04 -17.07
C PRO A 93 -5.69 -15.57 -16.91
N GLY A 94 -5.47 -16.03 -15.69
CA GLY A 94 -5.22 -17.44 -15.37
C GLY A 94 -3.74 -17.82 -15.24
N ASP A 95 -2.80 -16.96 -15.65
CA ASP A 95 -1.39 -17.12 -15.35
C ASP A 95 -1.08 -16.87 -13.87
N LEU A 96 0.12 -17.28 -13.45
CA LEU A 96 0.67 -17.00 -12.13
C LEU A 96 1.94 -16.15 -12.29
N LEU A 97 1.88 -14.92 -11.81
CA LEU A 97 3.02 -14.01 -11.77
C LEU A 97 3.94 -14.41 -10.63
N VAL A 98 5.18 -14.79 -10.95
CA VAL A 98 6.21 -15.14 -9.96
C VAL A 98 7.24 -14.03 -9.90
N VAL A 99 7.31 -13.33 -8.76
CA VAL A 99 8.26 -12.22 -8.58
C VAL A 99 9.15 -12.48 -7.38
N GLU A 100 10.46 -12.33 -7.55
CA GLU A 100 11.44 -12.46 -6.47
C GLU A 100 11.76 -11.08 -5.89
N ILE A 101 11.68 -10.96 -4.56
CA ILE A 101 12.10 -9.77 -3.83
C ILE A 101 13.62 -9.85 -3.65
N CYS A 102 14.37 -9.15 -4.49
CA CYS A 102 15.83 -9.17 -4.46
C CYS A 102 16.39 -8.28 -3.33
N ASN A 103 15.80 -7.11 -3.12
CA ASN A 103 16.24 -6.14 -2.13
C ASN A 103 15.13 -5.14 -1.81
N LEU A 104 15.23 -4.49 -0.65
CA LEU A 104 14.32 -3.44 -0.22
C LEU A 104 14.91 -2.68 0.97
N GLY A 105 14.39 -1.48 1.21
CA GLY A 105 14.80 -0.61 2.30
C GLY A 105 14.19 0.80 2.18
N PRO A 106 14.57 1.71 3.10
CA PRO A 106 14.17 3.11 3.02
C PRO A 106 14.76 3.79 1.78
N LEU A 107 14.12 4.87 1.32
CA LEU A 107 14.71 5.71 0.29
C LEU A 107 15.96 6.43 0.83
N PRO A 108 17.05 6.53 0.04
CA PRO A 108 18.25 7.24 0.47
C PRO A 108 17.95 8.70 0.84
N GLY A 109 18.32 9.11 2.05
CA GLY A 109 18.03 10.44 2.61
C GLY A 109 16.66 10.57 3.30
N ASP A 110 15.85 9.52 3.30
CA ASP A 110 14.56 9.43 4.00
C ASP A 110 14.54 8.28 5.01
N GLU A 111 15.65 8.05 5.72
CA GLU A 111 15.85 6.94 6.66
C GLU A 111 15.13 7.13 8.01
N TRP A 112 13.81 7.16 7.96
CA TRP A 112 12.94 7.25 9.13
C TRP A 112 11.58 6.62 8.83
N GLY A 113 10.79 6.40 9.87
CA GLY A 113 9.41 5.98 9.73
C GLY A 113 8.59 6.32 10.96
N PHE A 114 7.34 5.87 10.96
CA PHE A 114 6.43 6.08 12.07
C PHE A 114 5.59 4.84 12.36
N THR A 115 5.20 4.69 13.62
CA THR A 115 4.15 3.78 14.06
C THR A 115 3.13 4.61 14.80
N ALA A 116 1.85 4.30 14.65
CA ALA A 116 0.79 5.05 15.29
C ALA A 116 -0.39 4.17 15.66
N THR A 117 -1.25 4.70 16.52
CA THR A 117 -2.63 4.22 16.67
C THR A 117 -3.54 5.33 16.20
N PHE A 118 -4.51 5.02 15.34
CA PHE A 118 -5.48 6.03 14.93
C PHE A 118 -6.42 6.41 16.09
N ASP A 119 -6.95 7.62 16.01
CA ASP A 119 -8.01 8.05 16.91
C ASP A 119 -9.25 7.16 16.71
N ARG A 120 -9.97 6.88 17.79
CA ARG A 120 -11.16 6.03 17.75
C ARG A 120 -12.18 6.52 16.73
N GLU A 121 -12.35 7.83 16.62
CA GLU A 121 -13.33 8.45 15.74
C GLU A 121 -12.81 8.61 14.29
N ASN A 122 -11.55 8.27 14.02
CA ASN A 122 -10.92 8.40 12.70
C ASN A 122 -10.01 7.20 12.38
N GLY A 123 -10.61 6.01 12.26
CA GLY A 123 -9.94 4.77 11.88
C GLY A 123 -9.96 3.71 12.98
N GLY A 124 -9.44 4.04 14.16
CA GLY A 124 -9.27 3.10 15.27
C GLY A 124 -8.20 2.03 15.01
N GLY A 125 -8.44 0.81 15.47
CA GLY A 125 -7.49 -0.31 15.45
C GLY A 125 -7.93 -1.46 16.37
N PHE A 126 -7.05 -2.42 16.63
CA PHE A 126 -7.39 -3.64 17.39
C PHE A 126 -7.62 -3.37 18.88
N LEU A 127 -6.80 -2.50 19.50
CA LEU A 127 -6.84 -2.21 20.95
C LEU A 127 -7.43 -0.82 21.27
N THR A 128 -8.23 -0.23 20.39
CA THR A 128 -8.70 1.15 20.56
C THR A 128 -9.54 1.38 21.80
N ASP A 129 -10.22 0.36 22.34
CA ASP A 129 -10.99 0.50 23.58
C ASP A 129 -10.07 0.78 24.77
N HIS A 130 -8.82 0.33 24.71
CA HIS A 130 -7.78 0.62 25.69
C HIS A 130 -6.99 1.89 25.33
N PHE A 131 -6.80 2.16 24.04
CA PHE A 131 -6.04 3.29 23.52
C PHE A 131 -6.87 4.11 22.51
N PRO A 132 -7.86 4.90 22.96
CA PRO A 132 -8.82 5.55 22.06
C PRO A 132 -8.30 6.83 21.40
N ALA A 133 -7.23 7.41 21.93
CA ALA A 133 -6.62 8.62 21.38
C ALA A 133 -5.56 8.26 20.33
N ALA A 134 -5.43 9.11 19.31
CA ALA A 134 -4.32 9.00 18.38
C ALA A 134 -2.97 9.07 19.10
N THR A 135 -2.07 8.15 18.76
CA THR A 135 -0.68 8.16 19.25
C THR A 135 0.28 7.99 18.09
N LYS A 136 1.55 8.43 18.26
CA LYS A 136 2.59 8.29 17.25
C LYS A 136 3.96 8.08 17.91
N ALA A 137 4.74 7.16 17.37
CA ALA A 137 6.15 6.95 17.67
C ALA A 137 6.95 7.09 16.37
N ILE A 138 7.95 7.96 16.39
CA ILE A 138 8.88 8.16 15.27
C ILE A 138 10.08 7.22 15.42
N TRP A 139 10.49 6.61 14.33
CA TRP A 139 11.62 5.69 14.23
C TRP A 139 12.68 6.26 13.28
N TYR A 140 13.95 5.98 13.60
CA TYR A 140 15.09 6.32 12.76
C TYR A 140 15.84 5.05 12.39
N PHE A 141 16.40 5.01 11.18
CA PHE A 141 17.08 3.83 10.67
C PHE A 141 18.60 4.01 10.64
N GLU A 142 19.30 3.01 11.15
CA GLU A 142 20.76 2.90 11.16
C GLU A 142 21.18 1.63 10.43
N GLY A 143 21.32 1.73 9.11
CA GLY A 143 21.55 0.56 8.25
C GLY A 143 20.36 -0.40 8.34
N ILE A 144 20.58 -1.60 8.89
CA ILE A 144 19.51 -2.60 9.07
C ILE A 144 18.73 -2.44 10.38
N TYR A 145 19.11 -1.51 11.25
CA TYR A 145 18.50 -1.36 12.58
C TYR A 145 17.52 -0.18 12.64
N ALA A 146 16.49 -0.27 13.45
CA ALA A 146 15.64 0.86 13.84
C ALA A 146 15.70 1.12 15.34
N TYR A 147 15.52 2.38 15.73
CA TYR A 147 15.30 2.80 17.12
C TYR A 147 14.28 3.95 17.19
N SER A 148 13.65 4.15 18.35
CA SER A 148 12.73 5.26 18.59
C SER A 148 13.08 6.00 19.87
N PRO A 149 13.23 7.34 19.86
CA PRO A 149 13.33 8.13 21.10
C PRO A 149 12.10 8.02 22.01
N HIS A 150 10.94 7.67 21.45
CA HIS A 150 9.69 7.48 22.20
C HIS A 150 9.65 6.15 22.95
N ILE A 151 10.53 5.20 22.58
CA ILE A 151 10.60 3.85 23.15
C ILE A 151 12.05 3.57 23.56
N PRO A 152 12.51 4.15 24.68
CA PRO A 152 13.92 4.06 25.08
C PRO A 152 14.35 2.63 25.36
N GLY A 153 15.60 2.32 25.02
CA GLY A 153 16.19 0.98 25.21
C GLY A 153 15.83 -0.04 24.13
N VAL A 154 15.03 0.33 23.12
CA VAL A 154 14.66 -0.55 22.01
C VAL A 154 15.46 -0.21 20.75
N ARG A 155 16.20 -1.20 20.25
CA ARG A 155 16.88 -1.17 18.95
C ARG A 155 16.92 -2.58 18.39
N PHE A 156 16.48 -2.77 17.16
CA PHE A 156 16.38 -4.11 16.56
C PHE A 156 16.59 -4.08 15.04
N PRO A 157 17.05 -5.19 14.43
CA PRO A 157 17.13 -5.29 12.98
C PRO A 157 15.73 -5.37 12.37
N GLY A 158 15.48 -4.61 11.31
CA GLY A 158 14.20 -4.60 10.61
C GLY A 158 13.94 -5.89 9.85
N LEU A 159 12.69 -6.36 9.90
CA LEU A 159 12.17 -7.33 8.94
C LEU A 159 11.38 -6.56 7.89
N THR A 160 12.11 -5.91 6.98
CA THR A 160 11.52 -5.00 5.99
C THR A 160 10.66 -5.76 4.99
N HIS A 161 9.50 -5.25 4.63
CA HIS A 161 8.57 -5.87 3.67
C HIS A 161 7.59 -4.82 3.13
N PRO A 162 7.01 -5.00 1.93
CA PRO A 162 5.84 -4.24 1.53
C PRO A 162 4.57 -4.77 2.23
N GLY A 163 3.75 -3.89 2.79
CA GLY A 163 2.39 -4.20 3.22
C GLY A 163 1.48 -4.51 2.02
N ILE A 164 1.67 -3.76 0.93
CA ILE A 164 0.89 -3.90 -0.30
C ILE A 164 1.74 -4.43 -1.46
N VAL A 165 1.32 -5.57 -2.01
CA VAL A 165 1.74 -6.04 -3.34
C VAL A 165 0.62 -6.85 -3.98
N GLY A 166 0.26 -6.52 -5.22
CA GLY A 166 -0.84 -7.21 -5.89
C GLY A 166 -1.00 -6.86 -7.36
N THR A 167 -1.78 -7.68 -8.06
CA THR A 167 -2.15 -7.50 -9.47
C THR A 167 -3.49 -6.78 -9.58
N ALA A 168 -3.78 -6.16 -10.74
CA ALA A 168 -5.09 -5.57 -10.95
C ALA A 168 -6.18 -6.64 -11.01
N PRO A 169 -7.38 -6.41 -10.42
CA PRO A 169 -8.49 -7.36 -10.52
C PRO A 169 -9.11 -7.35 -11.91
N SER A 170 -9.81 -8.42 -12.27
CA SER A 170 -10.77 -8.38 -13.37
C SER A 170 -12.00 -7.56 -12.97
N MET A 171 -12.80 -7.13 -13.95
CA MET A 171 -14.08 -6.46 -13.66
C MET A 171 -15.04 -7.36 -12.88
N GLU A 172 -15.05 -8.67 -13.17
CA GLU A 172 -15.84 -9.65 -12.42
C GLU A 172 -15.43 -9.70 -10.94
N LEU A 173 -14.12 -9.79 -10.67
CA LEU A 173 -13.60 -9.85 -9.31
C LEU A 173 -13.86 -8.54 -8.55
N LEU A 174 -13.67 -7.39 -9.22
CA LEU A 174 -14.01 -6.08 -8.67
C LEU A 174 -15.50 -5.99 -8.26
N ASN A 175 -16.40 -6.49 -9.11
CA ASN A 175 -17.83 -6.53 -8.81
C ASN A 175 -18.13 -7.42 -7.60
N ILE A 176 -17.49 -8.58 -7.48
CA ILE A 176 -17.62 -9.47 -6.31
C ILE A 176 -17.17 -8.74 -5.03
N TRP A 177 -16.04 -8.03 -5.07
CA TRP A 177 -15.53 -7.27 -3.93
C TRP A 177 -16.51 -6.18 -3.50
N ASN A 178 -16.93 -5.34 -4.46
CA ASN A 178 -17.82 -4.23 -4.20
C ASN A 178 -19.17 -4.69 -3.66
N GLU A 179 -19.73 -5.78 -4.20
CA GLU A 179 -21.01 -6.33 -3.76
C GLU A 179 -20.92 -6.89 -2.33
N ARG A 180 -19.94 -7.75 -2.03
CA ARG A 180 -19.84 -8.36 -0.69
C ARG A 180 -19.50 -7.33 0.39
N GLU A 181 -18.68 -6.34 0.08
CA GLU A 181 -18.32 -5.27 1.02
C GLU A 181 -19.50 -4.30 1.23
N ARG A 182 -20.27 -4.01 0.18
CA ARG A 182 -21.52 -3.25 0.29
C ARG A 182 -22.53 -3.99 1.15
N GLN A 183 -22.76 -5.28 0.91
CA GLN A 183 -23.64 -6.09 1.74
C GLN A 183 -23.20 -6.11 3.20
N LEU A 184 -21.90 -6.12 3.48
CA LEU A 184 -21.37 -6.04 4.85
C LEU A 184 -21.65 -4.68 5.49
N VAL A 185 -21.60 -3.57 4.74
CA VAL A 185 -21.89 -2.22 5.25
C VAL A 185 -23.40 -1.99 5.41
N GLU A 186 -24.21 -2.44 4.46
CA GLU A 186 -25.67 -2.24 4.46
C GLU A 186 -26.42 -3.18 5.40
N ASN A 187 -25.97 -4.44 5.51
CA ASN A 187 -26.61 -5.46 6.37
C ASN A 187 -25.82 -5.72 7.65
N GLY A 188 -24.63 -5.15 7.79
CA GLY A 188 -23.83 -5.26 9.00
C GLY A 188 -24.53 -4.63 10.19
N VAL A 189 -24.12 -5.02 11.39
CA VAL A 189 -24.57 -4.32 12.59
C VAL A 189 -24.05 -2.88 12.51
N GLU A 190 -24.93 -1.89 12.56
CA GLU A 190 -24.55 -0.46 12.57
C GLU A 190 -23.52 -0.12 13.69
N SER A 191 -23.41 -1.01 14.68
CA SER A 191 -22.36 -1.00 15.71
C SER A 191 -21.90 -2.43 16.01
N LEU A 192 -20.60 -2.72 15.90
CA LEU A 192 -20.05 -4.00 16.34
C LEU A 192 -19.49 -3.86 17.77
N LYS A 193 -19.80 -4.82 18.64
CA LYS A 193 -19.15 -4.96 19.95
C LYS A 193 -17.92 -5.87 19.79
N LEU A 194 -16.72 -5.30 19.77
CA LEU A 194 -15.53 -6.03 20.15
C LEU A 194 -15.28 -5.73 21.63
N CYS A 195 -15.07 -6.74 22.48
CA CYS A 195 -14.60 -6.55 23.87
C CYS A 195 -15.45 -5.60 24.76
N GLU A 196 -16.78 -5.81 24.80
CA GLU A 196 -17.75 -5.18 25.72
C GLU A 196 -18.02 -3.67 25.57
N VAL A 197 -17.33 -2.95 24.70
CA VAL A 197 -17.62 -1.53 24.40
C VAL A 197 -18.22 -1.41 22.99
N VAL A 198 -19.40 -0.79 22.90
CA VAL A 198 -20.06 -0.50 21.61
C VAL A 198 -19.40 0.73 21.00
N HIS A 199 -18.77 0.60 19.83
CA HIS A 199 -18.47 1.77 19.03
C HIS A 199 -18.68 1.51 17.53
N GLN A 200 -19.15 2.55 16.84
CA GLN A 200 -19.53 2.51 15.43
C GLN A 200 -18.28 2.70 14.56
N ARG A 201 -17.93 1.70 13.77
CA ARG A 201 -16.93 1.84 12.70
C ARG A 201 -17.51 1.28 11.41
N PRO A 202 -17.19 1.88 10.24
CA PRO A 202 -17.56 1.27 8.99
C PRO A 202 -16.87 -0.10 8.89
N MET A 203 -17.66 -1.16 8.72
CA MET A 203 -17.16 -2.54 8.60
C MET A 203 -16.33 -2.78 7.34
N ALA A 204 -16.53 -1.95 6.32
CA ALA A 204 -15.70 -1.88 5.12
C ALA A 204 -15.71 -0.44 4.57
N SER A 205 -14.69 -0.09 3.77
CA SER A 205 -14.63 1.19 3.08
C SER A 205 -15.05 1.01 1.63
N LEU A 206 -16.26 1.45 1.29
CA LEU A 206 -16.82 1.33 -0.05
C LEU A 206 -16.09 2.24 -1.07
N PRO A 207 -16.21 1.96 -2.38
CA PRO A 207 -15.75 2.85 -3.44
C PRO A 207 -16.24 4.29 -3.25
N THR A 208 -15.34 5.24 -3.51
CA THR A 208 -15.66 6.66 -3.41
C THR A 208 -14.71 7.51 -4.25
N PRO A 209 -15.24 8.51 -4.99
CA PRO A 209 -14.41 9.47 -5.70
C PRO A 209 -13.57 10.36 -4.79
N LYS A 210 -13.94 10.50 -3.51
CA LYS A 210 -13.19 11.33 -2.55
C LYS A 210 -11.76 10.81 -2.41
N GLY A 211 -10.79 11.71 -2.62
CA GLY A 211 -9.37 11.39 -2.52
C GLY A 211 -8.85 10.44 -3.61
N CYS A 212 -9.65 10.10 -4.62
CA CYS A 212 -9.32 9.11 -5.63
C CYS A 212 -8.20 9.59 -6.58
N VAL A 213 -7.23 8.70 -6.84
CA VAL A 213 -6.15 8.88 -7.81
C VAL A 213 -6.07 7.61 -8.66
N LEU A 214 -6.17 7.77 -9.99
CA LEU A 214 -6.31 6.68 -10.96
C LEU A 214 -5.13 6.63 -11.95
N GLY A 215 -3.92 6.95 -11.49
CA GLY A 215 -2.72 6.93 -12.32
C GLY A 215 -2.80 7.95 -13.46
N LYS A 216 -2.71 7.47 -14.70
CA LYS A 216 -2.73 8.30 -15.92
C LYS A 216 -4.11 8.88 -16.27
N ILE A 217 -5.19 8.41 -15.62
CA ILE A 217 -6.54 8.89 -15.89
C ILE A 217 -6.76 10.23 -15.17
N GLN A 218 -6.99 11.29 -15.94
CA GLN A 218 -7.11 12.65 -15.44
C GLN A 218 -8.39 12.86 -14.63
N GLU A 219 -8.26 13.39 -13.41
CA GLU A 219 -9.38 13.74 -12.53
C GLU A 219 -10.36 14.71 -13.18
N GLY A 220 -11.67 14.46 -12.99
CA GLY A 220 -12.76 15.26 -13.56
C GLY A 220 -13.13 14.93 -15.01
N THR A 221 -12.47 13.96 -15.65
CA THR A 221 -12.92 13.43 -16.94
C THR A 221 -14.09 12.45 -16.77
N PRO A 222 -14.96 12.25 -17.79
CA PRO A 222 -16.05 11.28 -17.70
C PRO A 222 -15.58 9.84 -17.40
N GLU A 223 -14.42 9.46 -17.93
CA GLU A 223 -13.77 8.18 -17.65
C GLU A 223 -13.35 8.08 -16.18
N TRP A 224 -12.69 9.13 -15.65
CA TRP A 224 -12.33 9.19 -14.25
C TRP A 224 -13.56 9.10 -13.35
N GLU A 225 -14.62 9.85 -13.64
CA GLU A 225 -15.84 9.85 -12.82
C GLU A 225 -16.52 8.49 -12.76
N LYS A 226 -16.53 7.76 -13.89
CA LYS A 226 -17.04 6.40 -13.94
C LYS A 226 -16.20 5.49 -13.04
N ILE A 227 -14.90 5.44 -13.28
CA ILE A 227 -13.99 4.52 -12.57
C ILE A 227 -13.93 4.87 -11.08
N ALA A 228 -13.84 6.14 -10.72
CA ALA A 228 -13.71 6.58 -9.32
C ALA A 228 -14.92 6.22 -8.45
N ARG A 229 -16.09 5.95 -9.04
CA ARG A 229 -17.30 5.51 -8.31
C ARG A 229 -17.33 4.00 -8.04
N GLU A 230 -16.56 3.20 -8.78
CA GLU A 230 -16.58 1.73 -8.68
C GLU A 230 -15.22 1.13 -8.29
N ALA A 231 -14.13 1.89 -8.40
CA ALA A 231 -12.80 1.42 -8.05
C ALA A 231 -12.67 1.16 -6.53
N ALA A 232 -12.25 -0.05 -6.19
CA ALA A 232 -12.20 -0.52 -4.82
C ALA A 232 -11.09 0.18 -4.01
N ARG A 233 -11.32 0.34 -2.71
CA ARG A 233 -10.30 0.82 -1.77
C ARG A 233 -9.18 -0.22 -1.63
N THR A 234 -7.95 0.26 -1.43
CA THR A 234 -6.77 -0.59 -1.24
C THR A 234 -6.58 -1.07 0.21
N ILE A 235 -7.54 -0.78 1.10
CA ILE A 235 -7.44 -1.06 2.55
C ILE A 235 -7.35 -2.56 2.88
N PRO A 236 -8.23 -3.44 2.39
CA PRO A 236 -8.11 -4.86 2.71
C PRO A 236 -7.29 -5.61 1.65
N GLY A 237 -6.52 -6.60 2.12
CA GLY A 237 -6.01 -7.68 1.29
C GLY A 237 -7.14 -8.54 0.75
N ARG A 238 -6.99 -9.01 -0.50
CA ARG A 238 -7.99 -9.77 -1.25
C ARG A 238 -7.31 -10.87 -2.07
N GLU A 239 -8.08 -11.50 -2.95
CA GLU A 239 -7.64 -12.60 -3.82
C GLU A 239 -6.48 -12.22 -4.75
N ASN A 240 -6.24 -10.92 -4.99
CA ASN A 240 -5.13 -10.41 -5.79
C ASN A 240 -3.84 -10.13 -5.00
N GLY A 241 -3.80 -10.51 -3.71
CA GLY A 241 -2.84 -9.96 -2.76
C GLY A 241 -3.36 -8.64 -2.22
N GLY A 242 -2.71 -7.53 -2.60
CA GLY A 242 -3.08 -6.22 -2.08
C GLY A 242 -2.51 -6.04 -0.67
N ASN A 243 -3.30 -5.45 0.24
CA ASN A 243 -2.83 -5.15 1.61
C ASN A 243 -2.90 -6.37 2.53
N CYS A 244 -1.89 -7.23 2.42
CA CYS A 244 -1.85 -8.47 3.21
C CYS A 244 -1.09 -8.30 4.53
N ASP A 245 -0.19 -7.31 4.62
CA ASP A 245 0.57 -7.01 5.85
C ASP A 245 1.30 -8.23 6.43
N ILE A 246 1.88 -9.04 5.53
CA ILE A 246 2.61 -10.27 5.89
C ILE A 246 4.09 -9.91 6.06
N LYS A 247 4.54 -9.75 7.30
CA LYS A 247 5.93 -9.41 7.61
C LYS A 247 6.99 -10.35 7.03
N ASN A 248 6.61 -11.61 6.79
CA ASN A 248 7.49 -12.62 6.21
C ASN A 248 7.71 -12.44 4.70
N LEU A 249 6.97 -11.53 4.04
CA LEU A 249 7.14 -11.17 2.63
C LEU A 249 8.35 -10.24 2.43
N SER A 250 9.51 -10.68 2.92
CA SER A 250 10.73 -9.88 3.01
C SER A 250 11.75 -10.24 1.92
N ARG A 251 12.96 -9.71 2.06
CA ARG A 251 14.10 -9.93 1.14
C ARG A 251 14.35 -11.42 0.96
N GLY A 252 14.44 -11.86 -0.30
CA GLY A 252 14.65 -13.25 -0.69
C GLY A 252 13.36 -14.06 -0.86
N SER A 253 12.19 -13.49 -0.53
CA SER A 253 10.91 -14.15 -0.77
C SER A 253 10.56 -14.17 -2.27
N LYS A 254 9.81 -15.21 -2.67
CA LYS A 254 9.14 -15.29 -3.98
C LYS A 254 7.64 -15.23 -3.79
N ILE A 255 7.01 -14.32 -4.50
CA ILE A 255 5.58 -14.08 -4.46
C ILE A 255 4.95 -14.72 -5.68
N TYR A 256 3.83 -15.40 -5.48
CA TYR A 256 3.04 -16.03 -6.52
C TYR A 256 1.67 -15.36 -6.55
N LEU A 257 1.47 -14.44 -7.49
CA LEU A 257 0.25 -13.63 -7.60
C LEU A 257 -0.59 -14.10 -8.80
N PRO A 258 -1.90 -14.32 -8.63
CA PRO A 258 -2.78 -14.65 -9.75
C PRO A 258 -2.92 -13.46 -10.71
N VAL A 259 -3.00 -13.76 -12.00
CA VAL A 259 -3.23 -12.77 -13.06
C VAL A 259 -4.71 -12.74 -13.43
N PHE A 260 -5.34 -11.57 -13.36
CA PHE A 260 -6.77 -11.39 -13.69
C PHE A 260 -7.03 -10.52 -14.91
N VAL A 261 -6.04 -9.76 -15.37
CA VAL A 261 -6.10 -8.90 -16.55
C VAL A 261 -4.85 -9.10 -17.41
N GLU A 262 -4.95 -8.76 -18.69
CA GLU A 262 -3.79 -8.76 -19.57
C GLU A 262 -2.69 -7.85 -19.01
N GLY A 263 -1.46 -8.39 -18.95
CA GLY A 263 -0.30 -7.71 -18.41
C GLY A 263 -0.18 -7.73 -16.89
N ALA A 264 -1.11 -8.38 -16.17
CA ALA A 264 -1.19 -8.45 -14.70
C ALA A 264 -1.36 -7.11 -13.96
N ASN A 265 -0.70 -6.04 -14.41
CA ASN A 265 -0.73 -4.71 -13.83
C ASN A 265 -0.37 -4.75 -12.33
N LEU A 266 0.89 -5.12 -12.07
CA LEU A 266 1.46 -5.24 -10.73
C LEU A 266 1.64 -3.86 -10.08
N SER A 267 1.15 -3.70 -8.86
CA SER A 267 1.41 -2.50 -8.05
C SER A 267 1.88 -2.88 -6.65
N THR A 268 2.64 -1.98 -6.03
CA THR A 268 3.13 -2.12 -4.66
C THR A 268 3.17 -0.76 -3.97
N GLY A 269 3.15 -0.75 -2.65
CA GLY A 269 3.23 0.43 -1.81
C GLY A 269 3.37 0.00 -0.36
N ASP A 270 3.20 0.95 0.55
CA ASP A 270 3.07 0.66 1.99
C ASP A 270 4.31 -0.04 2.56
N MET A 271 5.48 0.59 2.41
CA MET A 271 6.72 -0.05 2.83
C MET A 271 6.85 -0.03 4.34
N HIS A 272 7.09 -1.20 4.93
CA HIS A 272 7.29 -1.37 6.35
C HIS A 272 8.75 -1.66 6.64
N PHE A 273 9.38 -0.87 7.52
CA PHE A 273 10.71 -1.22 8.02
C PHE A 273 10.66 -2.50 8.88
N SER A 274 9.59 -2.66 9.67
CA SER A 274 9.29 -3.85 10.45
C SER A 274 7.85 -3.83 10.95
N GLN A 275 7.28 -4.99 11.28
CA GLN A 275 5.91 -5.13 11.77
C GLN A 275 5.78 -6.32 12.73
N GLY A 276 4.85 -6.25 13.69
CA GLY A 276 4.36 -7.40 14.45
C GLY A 276 3.30 -8.21 13.69
N ASP A 277 3.04 -9.46 14.09
CA ASP A 277 1.94 -10.23 13.46
C ASP A 277 0.59 -9.63 13.82
N GLY A 278 -0.28 -9.54 12.81
CA GLY A 278 -1.63 -9.01 12.92
C GLY A 278 -1.72 -7.48 12.97
N GLU A 279 -0.58 -6.78 12.92
CA GLU A 279 -0.50 -5.33 12.84
C GLU A 279 -1.51 -4.60 13.76
N VAL A 280 -1.51 -4.98 15.04
CA VAL A 280 -2.59 -4.63 15.97
C VAL A 280 -2.86 -3.13 16.14
N SER A 281 -1.87 -2.29 15.87
CA SER A 281 -1.97 -0.83 15.92
C SER A 281 -2.67 -0.21 14.70
N PHE A 282 -2.91 -0.98 13.64
CA PHE A 282 -3.51 -0.60 12.35
C PHE A 282 -2.71 0.41 11.52
N CYS A 283 -2.09 1.41 12.14
CA CYS A 283 -1.01 2.19 11.54
C CYS A 283 0.32 1.68 12.11
N GLY A 284 0.53 0.37 11.98
CA GLY A 284 1.15 -0.42 13.03
C GLY A 284 2.48 -1.04 12.68
N ALA A 285 2.83 -1.07 11.41
CA ALA A 285 4.21 -1.20 11.02
C ALA A 285 5.05 0.00 11.48
N ILE A 286 6.34 -0.07 11.20
CA ILE A 286 7.15 1.12 11.05
C ILE A 286 7.04 1.56 9.59
N GLU A 287 6.05 2.41 9.33
CA GLU A 287 5.67 2.95 8.04
C GLU A 287 6.78 3.84 7.48
N MET A 288 7.11 3.68 6.21
CA MET A 288 8.13 4.49 5.56
C MET A 288 7.91 4.65 4.05
N SER A 289 8.52 5.68 3.48
CA SER A 289 8.85 5.66 2.04
C SER A 289 9.98 4.65 1.82
N GLY A 290 9.98 3.95 0.70
CA GLY A 290 10.97 2.91 0.45
C GLY A 290 11.16 2.56 -1.01
N PHE A 291 12.04 1.59 -1.25
CA PHE A 291 12.22 0.96 -2.54
C PHE A 291 12.04 -0.55 -2.43
N LEU A 292 11.60 -1.15 -3.54
CA LEU A 292 11.49 -2.58 -3.72
C LEU A 292 12.18 -2.96 -5.03
N ASP A 293 13.25 -3.75 -4.92
CA ASP A 293 13.95 -4.34 -6.06
C ASP A 293 13.37 -5.72 -6.33
N LEU A 294 12.79 -5.88 -7.51
CA LEU A 294 12.11 -7.08 -7.96
C LEU A 294 12.86 -7.71 -9.12
N LYS A 295 12.80 -9.03 -9.18
CA LYS A 295 13.16 -9.79 -10.37
C LYS A 295 11.95 -10.56 -10.87
N TYR A 296 11.65 -10.36 -12.14
CA TYR A 296 10.69 -11.16 -12.89
C TYR A 296 11.43 -12.06 -13.89
#